data_AF-A0A1F4Y455-F1
#
_entry.id   AF-A0A1F4Y455-F1
#
_cell.length_a   1.000
_cell.length_b   1.000
_cell.length_c   1.000
_cell.angle_alpha   90.00
_cell.angle_beta   90.00
_cell.angle_gamma   90.00
#
_symmetry.space_group_name_H-M   'P 1'
#
loop_
_entity.id
_entity.type
_entity.pdbx_description
1 polymer ?
#
loop_
_entity_poly.entity_id
_entity_poly.type
_entity_poly.pdbx_seq_one_letter_code
_entity_poly.pdbx_strand_id
1 'polypeptide(L)'
;MLFLEHQPKEQVECYNRLLKAVGSLSKLFSEAPEPYLAYRAAENLFCKAFIAENLSRSDASADASKDRVGIGLKTFLNGNGRSLQKVAEFNNDLNLFRSLGPEDMVRKVAELRNERLETTKRIYNLDKIIYHCVTRTVGKMLVYETPAHPIDIETIKNVEVSPRGNTITFSDSLEEYSFSISKSTLSKRFVTPEKVLLELPVRIVSDPFEEVEKLITEAGPIFAPIKVQPHVFLPLYSMRGEKRVPESSGLNQWNARGRKRNPDEVYIPIPAWVHKKFSKFFPATNDEVFNLTLPDRTVLSASMCQENRKALMSNPNTVLGKWILRDVMNLGEGELATYEKLQTMGVDSVVVYKVDSENYDIDFAPVGSYEKFLEENNKPTEGAEDYLDEEGE
;
A
#
# COMPACT_ATOMS: atom_id res chain seq x y z
N MET A 1 -13.46 20.58 3.91
CA MET A 1 -13.72 20.12 5.29
C MET A 1 -12.66 19.10 5.67
N LEU A 2 -12.01 19.31 6.82
CA LEU A 2 -10.87 18.53 7.30
C LEU A 2 -11.37 17.29 8.08
N PHE A 3 -10.70 16.15 7.94
CA PHE A 3 -11.10 14.87 8.52
C PHE A 3 -11.14 14.94 10.05
N LEU A 4 -10.10 15.51 10.67
CA LEU A 4 -9.95 15.54 12.12
C LEU A 4 -11.08 16.32 12.82
N GLU A 5 -11.56 17.41 12.21
CA GLU A 5 -12.63 18.26 12.77
C GLU A 5 -13.99 17.53 12.85
N HIS A 6 -14.16 16.44 12.11
CA HIS A 6 -15.39 15.64 12.08
C HIS A 6 -15.31 14.39 12.98
N GLN A 7 -14.19 14.19 13.67
CA GLN A 7 -14.03 13.02 14.54
C GLN A 7 -14.63 13.28 15.93
N PRO A 8 -15.14 12.24 16.61
CA PRO A 8 -15.57 12.36 17.99
C PRO A 8 -14.45 12.92 18.88
N LYS A 9 -14.81 13.85 19.77
CA LYS A 9 -13.85 14.51 20.66
C LYS A 9 -12.97 13.52 21.44
N GLU A 10 -13.55 12.43 21.91
CA GLU A 10 -12.83 11.36 22.63
C GLU A 10 -11.74 10.69 21.78
N GLN A 11 -11.98 10.51 20.47
CA GLN A 11 -10.99 9.95 19.54
C GLN A 11 -9.84 10.93 19.29
N VAL A 12 -10.16 12.22 19.12
CA VAL A 12 -9.14 13.28 18.98
C VAL A 12 -8.30 13.40 20.27
N GLU A 13 -8.94 13.33 21.44
CA GLU A 13 -8.22 13.32 22.72
C GLU A 13 -7.35 12.07 22.90
N CYS A 14 -7.84 10.90 22.47
CA CYS A 14 -7.06 9.67 22.45
C CYS A 14 -5.83 9.81 21.55
N TYR A 15 -6.01 10.31 20.32
CA TYR A 15 -4.94 10.58 19.38
C TYR A 15 -3.89 11.54 19.97
N ASN A 16 -4.33 12.63 20.61
CA ASN A 16 -3.45 13.59 21.27
C ASN A 16 -2.61 12.96 22.39
N ARG A 17 -3.23 12.12 23.23
CA ARG A 17 -2.52 11.40 24.30
C ARG A 17 -1.47 10.45 23.73
N LEU A 18 -1.85 9.66 22.72
CA LEU A 18 -0.95 8.70 22.08
C LEU A 18 0.22 9.39 21.35
N LEU A 19 -0.01 10.47 20.61
CA LEU A 19 1.07 11.24 19.97
C LEU A 19 2.06 11.79 21.01
N LYS A 20 1.57 12.34 22.12
CA LYS A 20 2.42 12.84 23.20
C LYS A 20 3.23 11.73 23.87
N ALA A 21 2.60 10.59 24.15
CA ALA A 21 3.26 9.44 24.77
C ALA A 21 4.33 8.82 23.87
N VAL A 22 4.02 8.59 22.59
CA VAL A 22 5.03 8.07 21.64
C VAL A 22 6.13 9.10 21.42
N GLY A 23 5.77 10.38 21.26
CA GLY A 23 6.72 11.48 21.14
C GLY A 23 7.62 11.66 22.36
N SER A 24 7.15 11.36 23.58
CA SER A 24 8.00 11.45 24.76
C SER A 24 9.09 10.38 24.80
N LEU A 25 8.91 9.28 24.07
CA LEU A 25 9.88 8.17 23.94
C LEU A 25 10.90 8.38 22.80
N SER A 26 11.09 9.62 22.34
CA SER A 26 11.94 9.94 21.18
C SER A 26 13.35 9.35 21.24
N LYS A 27 13.97 9.35 22.43
CA LYS A 27 15.32 8.84 22.66
C LYS A 27 15.46 7.32 22.51
N LEU A 28 14.37 6.58 22.31
CA LEU A 28 14.47 5.19 21.84
C LEU A 28 15.00 5.10 20.39
N PHE A 29 14.85 6.17 19.60
CA PHE A 29 15.10 6.15 18.16
C PHE A 29 16.01 7.28 17.67
N SER A 30 16.16 8.37 18.44
CA SER A 30 16.89 9.56 18.01
C SER A 30 17.41 10.38 19.18
N GLU A 31 18.64 10.89 19.03
CA GLU A 31 19.25 11.87 19.93
C GLU A 31 18.86 13.33 19.61
N ALA A 32 17.99 13.54 18.62
CA ALA A 32 17.56 14.88 18.22
C ALA A 32 16.68 15.55 19.29
N PRO A 33 16.75 16.89 19.45
CA PRO A 33 15.91 17.62 20.39
C PRO A 33 14.44 17.71 19.96
N GLU A 34 14.14 17.55 18.67
CA GLU A 34 12.78 17.46 18.19
C GLU A 34 12.17 16.10 18.53
N PRO A 35 10.89 16.05 18.97
CA PRO A 35 10.21 14.77 19.18
C PRO A 35 10.28 13.91 17.93
N TYR A 36 10.67 12.65 18.05
CA TYR A 36 10.71 11.65 16.98
C TYR A 36 9.42 10.82 16.97
N LEU A 37 8.93 10.53 15.78
CA LEU A 37 7.78 9.66 15.57
C LEU A 37 8.08 8.76 14.37
N ALA A 38 8.25 7.46 14.63
CA ALA A 38 8.48 6.47 13.58
C ALA A 38 7.22 6.34 12.69
N TYR A 39 7.40 6.14 11.39
CA TYR A 39 6.29 6.12 10.43
C TYR A 39 5.25 5.01 10.74
N ARG A 40 5.69 3.77 11.05
CA ARG A 40 4.78 2.69 11.48
C ARG A 40 4.06 2.99 12.78
N ALA A 41 4.70 3.71 13.70
CA ALA A 41 4.04 4.14 14.93
C ALA A 41 2.96 5.18 14.62
N ALA A 42 3.23 6.12 13.69
CA ALA A 42 2.27 7.10 13.18
C ALA A 42 1.01 6.41 12.61
N GLU A 43 1.21 5.41 11.75
CA GLU A 43 0.14 4.60 11.13
C GLU A 43 -0.70 3.86 12.18
N ASN A 44 -0.04 3.08 13.03
CA ASN A 44 -0.74 2.24 14.01
C ASN A 44 -1.48 3.07 15.05
N LEU A 45 -0.91 4.18 15.54
CA LEU A 45 -1.62 5.03 16.49
C LEU A 45 -2.83 5.69 15.84
N PHE A 46 -2.72 6.12 14.58
CA PHE A 46 -3.83 6.79 13.88
C PHE A 46 -5.00 5.82 13.73
N CYS A 47 -4.71 4.60 13.25
CA CYS A 47 -5.71 3.54 13.13
C CYS A 47 -6.35 3.21 14.48
N LYS A 48 -5.54 3.10 15.55
CA LYS A 48 -6.03 2.86 16.91
C LYS A 48 -6.92 3.98 17.43
N ALA A 49 -6.53 5.24 17.24
CA ALA A 49 -7.22 6.38 17.82
C ALA A 49 -8.57 6.64 17.14
N PHE A 50 -8.62 6.49 15.82
CA PHE A 50 -9.81 6.81 15.02
C PHE A 50 -10.64 5.59 14.63
N ILE A 51 -10.22 4.37 15.01
CA ILE A 51 -10.84 3.12 14.55
C ILE A 51 -10.83 3.11 13.01
N ALA A 52 -9.69 3.47 12.43
CA ALA A 52 -9.50 3.49 10.99
C ALA A 52 -8.93 2.15 10.52
N GLU A 53 -9.23 1.78 9.27
CA GLU A 53 -8.67 0.61 8.64
C GLU A 53 -7.22 0.88 8.23
N ASN A 54 -6.32 -0.05 8.55
CA ASN A 54 -4.94 0.05 8.17
C ASN A 54 -4.75 -0.50 6.74
N LEU A 55 -4.33 0.38 5.83
CA LEU A 55 -4.06 0.06 4.41
C LEU A 55 -2.56 -0.17 4.13
N SER A 56 -1.71 -0.05 5.14
CA SER A 56 -0.24 -0.07 5.02
C SER A 56 0.37 -1.42 4.63
N ARG A 57 -0.46 -2.43 4.35
CA ARG A 57 -0.08 -3.81 3.95
C ARG A 57 -0.02 -3.99 2.44
N SER A 58 -0.55 -3.02 1.70
CA SER A 58 -0.53 -2.90 0.25
C SER A 58 0.18 -1.60 -0.13
N ASP A 59 0.78 -1.53 -1.32
CA ASP A 59 1.41 -0.29 -1.83
C ASP A 59 0.33 0.66 -2.38
N ALA A 60 -0.46 1.19 -1.45
CA ALA A 60 -1.54 2.13 -1.69
C ALA A 60 -1.07 3.57 -1.53
N SER A 61 -1.73 4.52 -2.20
CA SER A 61 -1.48 5.96 -1.99
C SER A 61 -2.03 6.51 -0.65
N ALA A 62 -2.62 5.64 0.18
CA ALA A 62 -3.17 5.95 1.50
C ALA A 62 -2.73 4.87 2.49
N ASP A 63 -2.33 5.29 3.69
CA ASP A 63 -1.84 4.39 4.76
C ASP A 63 -2.98 3.91 5.66
N ALA A 64 -4.06 4.68 5.75
CA ALA A 64 -5.28 4.31 6.46
C ALA A 64 -6.52 4.77 5.70
N SER A 65 -7.68 4.22 6.04
CA SER A 65 -8.96 4.73 5.56
C SER A 65 -10.04 4.70 6.63
N LYS A 66 -10.98 5.64 6.53
CA LYS A 66 -12.18 5.70 7.36
C LYS A 66 -13.26 6.48 6.62
N ASP A 67 -14.49 5.98 6.66
CA ASP A 67 -15.67 6.63 6.07
C ASP A 67 -15.44 7.08 4.61
N ARG A 68 -14.86 6.18 3.79
CA ARG A 68 -14.49 6.42 2.38
C ARG A 68 -13.46 7.54 2.16
N VAL A 69 -12.72 7.94 3.19
CA VAL A 69 -11.60 8.87 3.09
C VAL A 69 -10.29 8.12 3.25
N GLY A 70 -9.41 8.21 2.25
CA GLY A 70 -8.03 7.74 2.34
C GLY A 70 -7.13 8.75 3.04
N ILE A 71 -6.26 8.27 3.92
CA ILE A 71 -5.35 9.08 4.73
C ILE A 71 -3.90 8.69 4.39
N GLY A 72 -3.18 9.57 3.69
CA GLY A 72 -1.74 9.50 3.55
C GLY A 72 -1.06 10.16 4.75
N LEU A 73 -0.48 9.37 5.64
CA LEU A 73 0.19 9.84 6.85
C LEU A 73 1.60 10.33 6.51
N LYS A 74 1.90 11.57 6.89
CA LYS A 74 3.21 12.18 6.66
C LYS A 74 3.79 12.67 7.98
N THR A 75 5.02 12.26 8.26
CA THR A 75 5.74 12.69 9.46
C THR A 75 7.09 13.27 9.07
N PHE A 76 7.36 14.53 9.40
CA PHE A 76 8.61 15.21 9.01
C PHE A 76 8.96 16.38 9.93
N LEU A 77 10.20 16.88 9.84
CA LEU A 77 10.62 18.07 10.58
C LEU A 77 9.94 19.30 9.97
N ASN A 78 9.44 20.21 10.82
CA ASN A 78 8.74 21.41 10.37
C ASN A 78 9.69 22.40 9.67
N GLY A 79 10.91 22.59 10.20
CA GLY A 79 11.88 23.55 9.66
C GLY A 79 11.27 24.95 9.51
N ASN A 80 11.38 25.53 8.31
CA ASN A 80 10.78 26.82 7.94
C ASN A 80 9.29 26.72 7.52
N GLY A 81 8.62 25.60 7.81
CA GLY A 81 7.24 25.32 7.41
C GLY A 81 7.08 24.91 5.94
N ARG A 82 8.17 24.79 5.16
CA ARG A 82 8.15 24.39 3.74
C ARG A 82 9.08 23.19 3.53
N SER A 83 8.50 22.00 3.33
CA SER A 83 9.28 20.76 3.24
C SER A 83 8.92 19.92 2.01
N LEU A 84 9.92 19.47 1.26
CA LEU A 84 9.71 18.51 0.18
C LEU A 84 9.63 17.10 0.76
N GLN A 85 8.50 16.42 0.56
CA GLN A 85 8.28 15.06 1.06
C GLN A 85 7.84 14.14 -0.07
N LYS A 86 8.32 12.89 -0.02
CA LYS A 86 7.98 11.86 -1.01
C LYS A 86 6.47 11.60 -1.04
N VAL A 87 5.90 11.64 -2.24
CA VAL A 87 4.48 11.34 -2.50
C VAL A 87 4.28 10.16 -3.45
N ALA A 88 5.32 9.74 -4.20
CA ALA A 88 5.31 8.51 -4.99
C ALA A 88 6.73 8.05 -5.34
N GLU A 89 6.87 6.77 -5.68
CA GLU A 89 8.12 6.12 -6.10
C GLU A 89 7.85 5.17 -7.29
N PHE A 90 8.71 5.18 -8.30
CA PHE A 90 8.44 4.57 -9.62
C PHE A 90 9.54 3.58 -10.05
N ASN A 91 10.13 2.86 -9.09
CA ASN A 91 11.28 1.98 -9.37
C ASN A 91 10.98 0.93 -10.44
N ASN A 92 9.77 0.36 -10.44
CA ASN A 92 9.35 -0.65 -11.40
C ASN A 92 8.90 -0.08 -12.77
N ASP A 93 8.79 1.24 -12.87
CA ASP A 93 8.26 1.97 -14.04
C ASP A 93 9.33 2.83 -14.72
N LEU A 94 10.58 2.73 -14.26
CA LEU A 94 11.72 3.47 -14.80
C LEU A 94 11.80 3.42 -16.33
N ASN A 95 11.50 2.25 -16.91
CA ASN A 95 11.55 2.05 -18.36
C ASN A 95 10.50 2.89 -19.12
N LEU A 96 9.41 3.31 -18.47
CA LEU A 96 8.33 4.07 -19.10
C LEU A 96 8.70 5.53 -19.36
N PHE A 97 9.69 6.08 -18.65
CA PHE A 97 10.03 7.51 -18.75
C PHE A 97 11.52 7.81 -18.85
N ARG A 98 12.42 6.84 -18.66
CA ARG A 98 13.88 7.09 -18.67
C ARG A 98 14.43 7.58 -20.01
N SER A 99 13.78 7.25 -21.12
CA SER A 99 14.17 7.70 -22.47
C SER A 99 13.57 9.06 -22.86
N LEU A 100 12.68 9.62 -22.04
CA LEU A 100 11.97 10.86 -22.34
C LEU A 100 12.81 12.10 -21.99
N GLY A 101 12.54 13.21 -22.69
CA GLY A 101 13.07 14.51 -22.31
C GLY A 101 12.48 15.01 -20.98
N PRO A 102 13.08 16.03 -20.33
CA PRO A 102 12.65 16.48 -18.99
C PRO A 102 11.16 16.83 -18.87
N GLU A 103 10.58 17.53 -19.86
CA GLU A 103 9.16 17.91 -19.86
C GLU A 103 8.25 16.69 -20.00
N ASP A 104 8.50 15.84 -20.99
CA ASP A 104 7.72 14.62 -21.21
C ASP A 104 7.85 13.65 -20.02
N MET A 105 9.03 13.60 -19.40
CA MET A 105 9.28 12.80 -18.21
C MET A 105 8.41 13.26 -17.03
N VAL A 106 8.35 14.57 -16.73
CA VAL A 106 7.52 15.05 -15.61
C VAL A 106 6.03 14.90 -15.91
N ARG A 107 5.60 15.06 -17.16
CA ARG A 107 4.23 14.76 -17.59
C ARG A 107 3.90 13.28 -17.37
N LYS A 108 4.79 12.37 -17.77
CA LYS A 108 4.57 10.93 -17.57
C LYS A 108 4.54 10.53 -16.09
N VAL A 109 5.45 11.09 -15.29
CA VAL A 109 5.47 10.91 -13.83
C VAL A 109 4.18 11.42 -13.19
N ALA A 110 3.64 12.54 -13.68
CA ALA A 110 2.37 13.09 -13.21
C ALA A 110 1.18 12.19 -13.56
N GLU A 111 1.12 11.66 -14.79
CA GLU A 111 0.10 10.66 -15.19
C GLU A 111 0.12 9.44 -14.28
N LEU A 112 1.31 8.85 -14.07
CA LEU A 112 1.48 7.67 -13.21
C LEU A 112 1.08 7.97 -11.77
N ARG A 113 1.45 9.15 -11.23
CA ARG A 113 1.07 9.56 -9.88
C ARG A 113 -0.46 9.66 -9.73
N ASN A 114 -1.12 10.26 -10.72
CA ASN A 114 -2.55 10.50 -10.73
C ASN A 114 -3.33 9.17 -10.86
N GLU A 115 -2.91 8.29 -11.77
CA GLU A 115 -3.55 6.98 -11.92
C GLU A 115 -3.43 6.14 -10.64
N ARG A 116 -2.32 6.25 -9.90
CA ARG A 116 -2.18 5.58 -8.60
C ARG A 116 -3.11 6.12 -7.52
N LEU A 117 -3.37 7.44 -7.49
CA LEU A 117 -4.38 8.01 -6.59
C LEU A 117 -5.75 7.43 -6.89
N GLU A 118 -6.14 7.45 -8.16
CA GLU A 118 -7.46 6.98 -8.59
C GLU A 118 -7.59 5.46 -8.45
N THR A 119 -6.54 4.70 -8.74
CA THR A 119 -6.49 3.26 -8.48
C THR A 119 -6.68 2.96 -7.00
N THR A 120 -5.99 3.68 -6.11
CA THR A 120 -6.16 3.52 -4.66
C THR A 120 -7.60 3.81 -4.25
N LYS A 121 -8.20 4.88 -4.78
CA LYS A 121 -9.62 5.19 -4.52
C LYS A 121 -10.55 4.08 -4.98
N ARG A 122 -10.29 3.50 -6.15
CA ARG A 122 -11.10 2.40 -6.69
C ARG A 122 -10.96 1.11 -5.88
N ILE A 123 -9.72 0.72 -5.52
CA ILE A 123 -9.44 -0.49 -4.74
C ILE A 123 -10.15 -0.46 -3.37
N TYR A 124 -10.08 0.67 -2.67
CA TYR A 124 -10.61 0.82 -1.32
C TYR A 124 -11.95 1.58 -1.25
N ASN A 125 -12.62 1.78 -2.39
CA ASN A 125 -13.90 2.49 -2.51
C ASN A 125 -13.91 3.86 -1.79
N LEU A 126 -12.88 4.67 -2.04
CA LEU A 126 -12.67 5.98 -1.42
C LEU A 126 -13.17 7.11 -2.32
N ASP A 127 -13.79 8.11 -1.71
CA ASP A 127 -14.27 9.31 -2.42
C ASP A 127 -13.13 10.32 -2.63
N LYS A 128 -12.18 10.36 -1.68
CA LYS A 128 -11.04 11.30 -1.69
C LYS A 128 -9.86 10.75 -0.88
N ILE A 129 -8.68 11.30 -1.15
CA ILE A 129 -7.46 11.08 -0.38
C ILE A 129 -6.97 12.42 0.16
N ILE A 130 -6.58 12.45 1.43
CA ILE A 130 -5.92 13.60 2.07
C ILE A 130 -4.58 13.18 2.64
N TYR A 131 -3.66 14.13 2.79
CA TYR A 131 -2.50 13.96 3.65
C TYR A 131 -2.82 14.44 5.06
N HIS A 132 -2.55 13.59 6.04
CA HIS A 132 -2.57 13.94 7.46
C HIS A 132 -1.12 14.06 7.93
N CYS A 133 -0.70 15.29 8.20
CA CYS A 133 0.70 15.65 8.44
C CYS A 133 0.95 15.88 9.92
N VAL A 134 1.91 15.16 10.50
CA VAL A 134 2.48 15.42 11.82
C VAL A 134 3.87 16.02 11.63
N THR A 135 4.01 17.34 11.83
CA THR A 135 5.31 18.01 11.74
C THR A 135 5.92 18.22 13.12
N ARG A 136 7.25 18.15 13.18
CA ARG A 136 8.00 18.08 14.43
C ARG A 136 8.92 19.28 14.56
N THR A 137 8.92 19.93 15.71
CA THR A 137 9.85 21.00 16.07
C THR A 137 10.21 20.85 17.55
N VAL A 138 11.20 21.58 18.04
CA VAL A 138 11.69 21.41 19.41
C VAL A 138 10.53 21.65 20.39
N GLY A 139 10.31 20.66 21.28
CA GLY A 139 9.29 20.72 22.32
C GLY A 139 7.83 20.52 21.88
N LYS A 140 7.53 20.37 20.59
CA LYS A 140 6.15 20.15 20.13
C LYS A 140 6.00 19.40 18.80
N MET A 141 4.82 18.81 18.62
CA MET A 141 4.33 18.33 17.33
C MET A 141 3.15 19.19 16.87
N LEU A 142 3.05 19.42 15.57
CA LEU A 142 1.94 20.13 14.93
C LEU A 142 1.21 19.16 14.01
N VAL A 143 -0.11 19.24 13.97
CA VAL A 143 -0.95 18.41 13.08
C VAL A 143 -1.74 19.30 12.15
N TYR A 144 -1.70 19.01 10.86
CA TYR A 144 -2.56 19.62 9.87
C TYR A 144 -2.91 18.64 8.76
N GLU A 145 -3.92 18.97 7.98
CA GLU A 145 -4.38 18.16 6.86
C GLU A 145 -4.40 19.00 5.58
N THR A 146 -4.10 18.35 4.46
CA THR A 146 -4.18 18.98 3.13
C THR A 146 -4.64 17.94 2.10
N PRO A 147 -5.40 18.31 1.06
CA PRO A 147 -5.82 17.35 0.06
C PRO A 147 -4.65 16.73 -0.70
N ALA A 148 -4.80 15.46 -1.12
CA ALA A 148 -3.89 14.83 -2.07
C ALA A 148 -4.40 15.07 -3.50
N HIS A 149 -4.25 16.30 -3.99
CA HIS A 149 -4.68 16.68 -5.33
C HIS A 149 -3.95 15.87 -6.41
N PRO A 150 -4.65 15.42 -7.47
CA PRO A 150 -4.02 15.05 -8.72
C PRO A 150 -3.21 16.23 -9.27
N ILE A 151 -2.07 15.94 -9.87
CA ILE A 151 -1.24 16.94 -10.55
C ILE A 151 -2.00 17.44 -11.77
N ASP A 152 -2.12 18.75 -11.91
CA ASP A 152 -2.75 19.38 -13.06
C ASP A 152 -1.75 19.42 -14.24
N ILE A 153 -1.80 18.38 -15.08
CA ILE A 153 -0.85 18.13 -16.16
C ILE A 153 -0.84 19.25 -17.21
N GLU A 154 -1.99 19.87 -17.48
CA GLU A 154 -2.12 20.91 -18.50
C GLU A 154 -1.44 22.21 -18.07
N THR A 155 -1.35 22.46 -16.75
CA THR A 155 -0.75 23.69 -16.21
C THR A 155 0.67 23.52 -15.68
N ILE A 156 1.29 22.35 -15.93
CA ILE A 156 2.70 22.10 -15.61
C ILE A 156 3.57 23.19 -16.26
N LYS A 157 4.39 23.82 -15.44
CA LYS A 157 5.30 24.91 -15.81
C LYS A 157 6.55 24.91 -14.93
N ASN A 158 7.49 25.79 -15.25
CA ASN A 158 8.75 25.97 -14.53
C ASN A 158 9.55 24.65 -14.42
N VAL A 159 9.62 23.90 -15.52
CA VAL A 159 10.37 22.64 -15.57
C VAL A 159 11.86 22.97 -15.63
N GLU A 160 12.55 22.75 -14.53
CA GLU A 160 13.96 23.09 -14.37
C GLU A 160 14.78 21.85 -14.01
N VAL A 161 15.84 21.60 -14.76
CA VAL A 161 16.77 20.51 -14.48
C VAL A 161 17.92 21.04 -13.63
N SER A 162 18.17 20.41 -12.48
CA SER A 162 19.32 20.72 -11.63
C SER A 162 20.64 20.64 -12.41
N PRO A 163 21.69 21.41 -12.04
CA PRO A 163 22.97 21.39 -12.75
C PRO A 163 23.63 20.01 -12.87
N ARG A 164 23.31 19.09 -11.94
CA ARG A 164 23.83 17.71 -11.95
C ARG A 164 22.97 16.74 -12.78
N GLY A 165 21.87 17.20 -13.38
CA GLY A 165 20.97 16.39 -14.20
C GLY A 165 20.10 15.38 -13.43
N ASN A 166 20.24 15.25 -12.11
CA ASN A 166 19.61 14.17 -11.34
C ASN A 166 18.25 14.52 -10.73
N THR A 167 17.83 15.78 -10.85
CA THR A 167 16.59 16.28 -10.26
C THR A 167 15.94 17.27 -11.21
N ILE A 168 14.62 17.13 -11.38
CA ILE A 168 13.77 18.03 -12.16
C ILE A 168 12.76 18.63 -11.20
N THR A 169 12.71 19.96 -11.11
CA THR A 169 11.68 20.69 -10.36
C THR A 169 10.63 21.22 -11.32
N PHE A 170 9.37 21.24 -10.89
CA PHE A 170 8.26 21.77 -11.69
C PHE A 170 7.11 22.16 -10.75
N SER A 171 6.14 22.90 -11.27
CA SER A 171 4.93 23.29 -10.55
C SER A 171 3.72 23.18 -11.45
N ASP A 172 2.55 22.95 -10.88
CA ASP A 172 1.26 23.11 -11.56
C ASP A 172 0.54 24.38 -11.06
N SER A 173 -0.77 24.46 -11.25
CA SER A 173 -1.60 25.57 -10.76
C SER A 173 -1.76 25.62 -9.23
N LEU A 174 -1.48 24.52 -8.53
CA LEU A 174 -1.76 24.36 -7.10
C LEU A 174 -0.49 24.20 -6.26
N GLU A 175 0.53 23.50 -6.76
CA GLU A 175 1.57 22.88 -5.96
C GLU A 175 2.94 22.87 -6.65
N GLU A 176 3.99 22.69 -5.83
CA GLU A 176 5.38 22.58 -6.27
C GLU A 176 5.91 21.15 -6.08
N TYR A 177 6.66 20.65 -7.06
CA TYR A 177 7.17 19.28 -7.10
C TYR A 177 8.67 19.22 -7.40
N SER A 178 9.27 18.11 -7.00
CA SER A 178 10.65 17.76 -7.29
C SER A 178 10.74 16.26 -7.58
N PHE A 179 11.15 15.91 -8.79
CA PHE A 179 11.38 14.54 -9.21
C PHE A 179 12.87 14.21 -9.19
N SER A 180 13.25 13.20 -8.39
CA SER A 180 14.60 12.66 -8.35
C SER A 180 14.70 11.49 -9.31
N ILE A 181 15.49 11.65 -10.38
CA ILE A 181 15.65 10.64 -11.44
C ILE A 181 16.39 9.41 -10.87
N SER A 182 17.46 9.63 -10.10
CA SER A 182 18.26 8.54 -9.54
C SER A 182 17.52 7.68 -8.52
N LYS A 183 16.54 8.25 -7.83
CA LYS A 183 15.70 7.55 -6.83
C LYS A 183 14.32 7.19 -7.36
N SER A 184 14.02 7.48 -8.63
CA SER A 184 12.69 7.33 -9.23
C SER A 184 11.58 7.89 -8.35
N THR A 185 11.81 9.01 -7.67
CA THR A 185 10.96 9.47 -6.55
C THR A 185 10.39 10.85 -6.84
N LEU A 186 9.07 10.99 -6.73
CA LEU A 186 8.39 12.28 -6.78
C LEU A 186 8.14 12.79 -5.37
N SER A 187 8.57 14.02 -5.12
CA SER A 187 8.30 14.76 -3.89
C SER A 187 7.41 15.96 -4.17
N LYS A 188 6.48 16.25 -3.26
CA LYS A 188 5.64 17.44 -3.24
C LYS A 188 6.12 18.38 -2.14
N ARG A 189 6.00 19.69 -2.35
CA ARG A 189 6.19 20.67 -1.27
C ARG A 189 4.96 20.73 -0.38
N PHE A 190 5.17 20.43 0.89
CA PHE A 190 4.19 20.62 1.95
C PHE A 190 4.45 21.96 2.63
N VAL A 191 3.38 22.74 2.79
CA VAL A 191 3.40 24.04 3.47
C VAL A 191 2.57 23.90 4.74
N THR A 192 3.22 24.01 5.89
CA THR A 192 2.53 24.03 7.19
C THR A 192 1.71 25.33 7.28
N PRO A 193 0.39 25.27 7.49
CA PRO A 193 -0.43 26.47 7.60
C PRO A 193 -0.15 27.23 8.91
N GLU A 194 -0.44 28.53 8.93
CA GLU A 194 -0.33 29.34 10.15
C GLU A 194 -1.24 28.82 11.27
N LYS A 195 -2.46 28.42 10.91
CA LYS A 195 -3.42 27.77 11.81
C LYS A 195 -3.41 26.27 11.59
N VAL A 196 -2.76 25.55 12.49
CA VAL A 196 -2.75 24.08 12.52
C VAL A 196 -3.98 23.55 13.25
N LEU A 197 -4.32 22.28 13.01
CA LEU A 197 -5.44 21.60 13.64
C LEU A 197 -5.15 21.25 15.10
N LEU A 198 -3.92 20.81 15.39
CA LEU A 198 -3.46 20.52 16.74
C LEU A 198 -2.04 21.06 16.93
N GLU A 199 -1.81 21.61 18.12
CA GLU A 199 -0.48 21.92 18.64
C GLU A 199 -0.27 21.14 19.93
N LEU A 200 0.70 20.23 19.92
CA LEU A 200 0.91 19.25 20.98
C LEU A 200 2.27 19.50 21.63
N PRO A 201 2.34 20.07 22.84
CA PRO A 201 3.58 20.13 23.59
C PRO A 201 4.02 18.71 23.96
N VAL A 202 5.28 18.39 23.69
CA VAL A 202 5.89 17.08 23.96
C VAL A 202 7.15 17.28 24.79
N ARG A 203 7.21 16.59 25.92
CA ARG A 203 8.40 16.53 26.78
C ARG A 203 9.07 15.18 26.56
N ILE A 204 10.30 15.20 26.04
CA ILE A 204 11.08 13.99 25.79
C ILE A 204 11.62 13.48 27.13
N VAL A 205 11.39 12.20 27.42
CA VAL A 205 11.92 11.52 28.61
C VAL A 205 13.44 11.41 28.49
N SER A 206 14.14 11.60 29.61
CA SER A 206 15.61 11.56 29.63
C SER A 206 16.17 10.17 29.36
N ASP A 207 15.56 9.15 29.98
CA ASP A 207 15.86 7.73 29.80
C ASP A 207 14.55 6.96 29.52
N PRO A 208 14.17 6.79 28.25
CA PRO A 208 12.96 6.06 27.91
C PRO A 208 13.09 4.54 28.06
N PHE A 209 14.30 3.99 28.14
CA PHE A 209 14.50 2.54 28.30
C PHE A 209 14.12 2.12 29.72
N GLU A 210 14.55 2.89 30.73
CA GLU A 210 14.17 2.68 32.13
C GLU A 210 12.64 2.74 32.31
N GLU A 211 11.98 3.72 31.70
CA GLU A 211 10.52 3.86 31.79
C GLU A 211 9.76 2.71 31.10
N VAL A 212 10.26 2.23 29.95
CA VAL A 212 9.68 1.06 29.29
C VAL A 212 9.91 -0.21 30.11
N GLU A 213 11.10 -0.41 30.68
CA GLU A 213 11.42 -1.57 31.52
C GLU A 213 10.52 -1.64 32.76
N LYS A 214 10.31 -0.51 33.45
CA LYS A 214 9.36 -0.40 34.58
C LYS A 214 7.96 -0.79 34.15
N LEU A 215 7.47 -0.27 33.03
CA LEU A 215 6.12 -0.59 32.52
C LEU A 215 5.97 -2.09 32.23
N ILE A 216 6.96 -2.73 31.63
CA ILE A 216 6.89 -4.17 31.31
C ILE A 216 6.98 -5.02 32.58
N THR A 217 7.84 -4.66 33.52
CA THR A 217 8.11 -5.44 34.73
C THR A 217 7.01 -5.29 35.78
N GLU A 218 6.50 -4.07 35.98
CA GLU A 218 5.56 -3.77 37.06
C GLU A 218 4.10 -3.89 36.63
N ALA A 219 3.76 -3.56 35.38
CA ALA A 219 2.36 -3.57 34.92
C ALA A 219 1.87 -4.94 34.44
N GLY A 220 2.77 -5.92 34.26
CA GLY A 220 2.42 -7.27 33.79
C GLY A 220 1.59 -7.28 32.50
N PRO A 221 2.11 -6.73 31.38
CA PRO A 221 1.34 -6.54 30.17
C PRO A 221 0.89 -7.86 29.55
N ILE A 222 -0.30 -7.85 28.95
CA ILE A 222 -0.80 -8.99 28.18
C ILE A 222 -0.08 -8.99 26.83
N PHE A 223 0.77 -10.00 26.61
CA PHE A 223 1.44 -10.18 25.34
C PHE A 223 0.47 -10.66 24.26
N ALA A 224 0.58 -10.08 23.07
CA ALA A 224 -0.19 -10.54 21.93
C ALA A 224 0.26 -11.96 21.53
N PRO A 225 -0.66 -12.86 21.12
CA PRO A 225 -0.27 -14.15 20.56
C PRO A 225 0.53 -13.92 19.27
N ILE A 226 1.53 -14.77 19.02
CA ILE A 226 2.28 -14.76 17.77
C ILE A 226 1.30 -15.13 16.63
N LYS A 227 0.97 -14.16 15.78
CA LYS A 227 0.11 -14.37 14.60
C LYS A 227 0.94 -14.20 13.33
N VAL A 228 1.28 -15.31 12.68
CA VAL A 228 1.76 -15.32 11.29
C VAL A 228 0.58 -15.77 10.44
N GLN A 229 -0.08 -14.82 9.77
CA GLN A 229 -1.20 -15.15 8.90
C GLN A 229 -0.67 -15.78 7.60
N PRO A 230 -1.08 -17.02 7.26
CA PRO A 230 -0.64 -17.64 6.01
C PRO A 230 -1.11 -16.81 4.81
N HIS A 231 -0.26 -16.66 3.80
CA HIS A 231 -0.60 -15.92 2.57
C HIS A 231 0.16 -16.44 1.34
N VAL A 232 -0.37 -16.14 0.15
CA VAL A 232 0.27 -16.42 -1.14
C VAL A 232 0.08 -15.25 -2.09
N PHE A 233 1.07 -15.00 -2.96
CA PHE A 233 0.93 -14.05 -4.06
C PHE A 233 0.59 -14.79 -5.36
N LEU A 234 -0.36 -14.27 -6.13
CA LEU A 234 -0.79 -14.80 -7.42
C LEU A 234 -0.59 -13.73 -8.51
N PRO A 235 0.08 -14.04 -9.64
CA PRO A 235 0.34 -13.05 -10.67
C PRO A 235 -0.92 -12.80 -11.52
N LEU A 236 -1.15 -11.54 -11.87
CA LEU A 236 -2.23 -11.15 -12.81
C LEU A 236 -1.77 -11.18 -14.28
N TYR A 237 -0.54 -11.63 -14.54
CA TYR A 237 0.09 -11.73 -15.85
C TYR A 237 0.69 -13.13 -16.06
N SER A 238 1.09 -13.41 -17.31
CA SER A 238 1.82 -14.61 -17.67
C SER A 238 3.30 -14.50 -17.30
N MET A 239 3.78 -15.49 -16.55
CA MET A 239 5.21 -15.69 -16.25
C MET A 239 5.99 -16.33 -17.40
N ARG A 240 5.32 -16.75 -18.48
CA ARG A 240 5.99 -17.41 -19.62
C ARG A 240 6.55 -16.37 -20.59
N GLY A 241 7.87 -16.28 -20.64
CA GLY A 241 8.58 -15.32 -21.48
C GLY A 241 8.54 -13.91 -20.87
N GLU A 242 8.40 -12.89 -21.71
CA GLU A 242 8.19 -11.52 -21.26
C GLU A 242 6.86 -11.37 -20.52
N LYS A 243 6.85 -10.55 -19.45
CA LYS A 243 5.65 -10.27 -18.66
C LYS A 243 4.58 -9.67 -19.56
N ARG A 244 3.47 -10.39 -19.71
CA ARG A 244 2.31 -9.95 -20.50
C ARG A 244 1.02 -10.49 -19.92
N VAL A 245 -0.06 -9.73 -20.05
CA VAL A 245 -1.41 -10.27 -19.81
C VAL A 245 -1.87 -10.92 -21.12
N PRO A 246 -2.15 -12.24 -21.15
CA PRO A 246 -2.60 -12.92 -22.37
C PRO A 246 -3.90 -12.31 -22.90
N GLU A 247 -4.06 -12.24 -24.22
CA GLU A 247 -5.25 -11.63 -24.85
C GLU A 247 -6.53 -12.45 -24.70
N SER A 248 -6.45 -13.73 -24.31
CA SER A 248 -7.58 -14.65 -24.35
C SER A 248 -7.60 -15.64 -23.17
N SER A 249 -6.95 -15.31 -22.06
CA SER A 249 -6.94 -16.13 -20.82
C SER A 249 -6.67 -15.27 -19.59
N GLY A 250 -6.86 -15.84 -18.40
CA GLY A 250 -6.75 -15.12 -17.13
C GLY A 250 -7.74 -13.95 -17.06
N LEU A 251 -7.21 -12.73 -16.99
CA LEU A 251 -8.00 -11.49 -16.99
C LEU A 251 -8.77 -11.25 -18.30
N ASN A 252 -8.27 -11.74 -19.44
CA ASN A 252 -8.95 -11.61 -20.74
C ASN A 252 -9.64 -12.91 -21.17
N GLN A 253 -10.02 -13.78 -20.23
CA GLN A 253 -10.77 -15.02 -20.52
C GLN A 253 -12.05 -14.75 -21.31
N TRP A 254 -12.72 -13.61 -21.06
CA TRP A 254 -13.91 -13.17 -21.79
C TRP A 254 -13.69 -13.07 -23.32
N ASN A 255 -12.45 -12.82 -23.77
CA ASN A 255 -12.06 -12.72 -25.18
C ASN A 255 -11.64 -14.08 -25.80
N ALA A 256 -11.74 -15.18 -25.06
CA ALA A 256 -11.38 -16.50 -25.58
C ALA A 256 -12.33 -16.95 -26.71
N ARG A 257 -11.77 -17.65 -27.70
CA ARG A 257 -12.56 -18.29 -28.77
C ARG A 257 -13.47 -19.39 -28.20
N GLY A 258 -14.53 -19.72 -28.92
CA GLY A 258 -15.50 -20.75 -28.52
C GLY A 258 -16.85 -20.17 -28.09
N ARG A 259 -17.38 -20.60 -26.93
CA ARG A 259 -18.69 -20.13 -26.46
C ARG A 259 -18.71 -18.62 -26.24
N LYS A 260 -19.89 -18.02 -26.38
CA LYS A 260 -20.11 -16.64 -25.93
C LYS A 260 -19.81 -16.58 -24.42
N ARG A 261 -18.93 -15.65 -24.04
CA ARG A 261 -18.55 -15.39 -22.66
C ARG A 261 -19.11 -14.06 -22.23
N ASN A 262 -19.33 -13.93 -20.93
CA ASN A 262 -19.66 -12.64 -20.36
C ASN A 262 -18.40 -11.73 -20.41
N PRO A 263 -18.52 -10.42 -20.68
CA PRO A 263 -17.39 -9.49 -20.67
C PRO A 263 -16.60 -9.44 -19.35
N ASP A 264 -17.19 -9.88 -18.25
CA ASP A 264 -16.57 -9.92 -16.91
C ASP A 264 -16.17 -11.35 -16.50
N GLU A 265 -16.14 -12.29 -17.44
CA GLU A 265 -15.68 -13.64 -17.17
C GLU A 265 -14.14 -13.69 -17.10
N VAL A 266 -13.59 -13.87 -15.90
CA VAL A 266 -12.14 -13.92 -15.66
C VAL A 266 -11.75 -15.08 -14.75
N TYR A 267 -10.46 -15.37 -14.66
CA TYR A 267 -9.91 -16.12 -13.53
C TYR A 267 -8.52 -15.60 -13.16
N ILE A 268 -8.15 -15.74 -11.89
CA ILE A 268 -6.77 -15.50 -11.45
C ILE A 268 -6.00 -16.82 -11.52
N PRO A 269 -4.90 -16.92 -12.29
CA PRO A 269 -4.11 -18.13 -12.37
C PRO A 269 -3.43 -18.46 -11.04
N ILE A 270 -3.48 -19.73 -10.64
CA ILE A 270 -2.68 -20.26 -9.53
C ILE A 270 -1.52 -21.06 -10.10
N PRO A 271 -0.27 -20.59 -9.94
CA PRO A 271 0.91 -21.33 -10.36
C PRO A 271 0.99 -22.68 -9.66
N ALA A 272 1.34 -23.74 -10.39
CA ALA A 272 1.36 -25.10 -9.85
C ALA A 272 2.32 -25.27 -8.65
N TRP A 273 3.38 -24.46 -8.57
CA TRP A 273 4.32 -24.50 -7.44
C TRP A 273 3.66 -24.04 -6.12
N VAL A 274 2.67 -23.15 -6.18
CA VAL A 274 1.92 -22.70 -4.99
C VAL A 274 1.17 -23.88 -4.38
N HIS A 275 0.48 -24.68 -5.20
CA HIS A 275 -0.18 -25.91 -4.74
C HIS A 275 0.81 -26.94 -4.18
N LYS A 276 2.01 -27.03 -4.75
CA LYS A 276 3.05 -27.96 -4.25
C LYS A 276 3.61 -27.55 -2.90
N LYS A 277 3.92 -26.25 -2.74
CA LYS A 277 4.57 -25.73 -1.54
C LYS A 277 3.59 -25.42 -0.40
N PHE A 278 2.37 -25.00 -0.74
CA PHE A 278 1.32 -24.61 0.20
C PHE A 278 0.06 -25.45 0.02
N SER A 279 0.22 -26.78 0.07
CA SER A 279 -0.85 -27.75 -0.25
C SER A 279 -2.11 -27.67 0.62
N LYS A 280 -2.01 -27.07 1.82
CA LYS A 280 -3.13 -26.86 2.75
C LYS A 280 -3.65 -25.40 2.74
N PHE A 281 -3.16 -24.56 1.84
CA PHE A 281 -3.55 -23.16 1.79
C PHE A 281 -4.95 -23.00 1.22
N PHE A 282 -5.21 -23.46 0.00
CA PHE A 282 -6.54 -23.45 -0.61
C PHE A 282 -7.34 -24.73 -0.28
N PRO A 283 -8.66 -24.72 -0.49
CA PRO A 283 -9.50 -25.92 -0.41
C PRO A 283 -8.99 -27.08 -1.26
N ALA A 284 -9.28 -28.31 -0.82
CA ALA A 284 -8.72 -29.52 -1.43
C ALA A 284 -9.41 -29.91 -2.73
N THR A 285 -10.68 -29.54 -2.89
CA THR A 285 -11.52 -29.90 -4.05
C THR A 285 -11.97 -28.67 -4.84
N ASN A 286 -12.46 -28.88 -6.06
CA ASN A 286 -13.01 -27.81 -6.90
C ASN A 286 -14.45 -27.42 -6.51
N ASP A 287 -15.13 -28.28 -5.73
CA ASP A 287 -16.53 -28.09 -5.35
C ASP A 287 -16.67 -27.29 -4.04
N GLU A 288 -15.56 -27.15 -3.29
CA GLU A 288 -15.50 -26.33 -2.10
C GLU A 288 -15.48 -24.83 -2.45
N VAL A 289 -16.53 -24.14 -2.02
CA VAL A 289 -16.63 -22.68 -2.06
C VAL A 289 -16.14 -22.08 -0.75
N PHE A 290 -15.58 -20.88 -0.83
CA PHE A 290 -15.11 -20.11 0.32
C PHE A 290 -15.45 -18.63 0.15
N ASN A 291 -15.48 -17.90 1.26
CA ASN A 291 -15.65 -16.46 1.28
C ASN A 291 -14.33 -15.78 0.93
N LEU A 292 -14.38 -14.88 -0.04
CA LEU A 292 -13.27 -14.05 -0.46
C LEU A 292 -13.63 -12.58 -0.21
N THR A 293 -13.07 -12.00 0.85
CA THR A 293 -13.28 -10.61 1.21
C THR A 293 -12.36 -9.71 0.37
N LEU A 294 -12.97 -8.80 -0.37
CA LEU A 294 -12.27 -7.76 -1.14
C LEU A 294 -11.77 -6.62 -0.24
N PRO A 295 -10.86 -5.76 -0.73
CA PRO A 295 -10.32 -4.65 0.05
C PRO A 295 -11.37 -3.62 0.50
N ASP A 296 -12.46 -3.49 -0.26
CA ASP A 296 -13.61 -2.62 0.07
C ASP A 296 -14.61 -3.26 1.04
N ARG A 297 -14.27 -4.43 1.62
CA ARG A 297 -15.09 -5.27 2.51
C ARG A 297 -16.25 -6.01 1.85
N THR A 298 -16.38 -5.95 0.53
CA THR A 298 -17.34 -6.79 -0.19
C THR A 298 -16.92 -8.26 -0.07
N VAL A 299 -17.84 -9.16 0.29
CA VAL A 299 -17.58 -10.59 0.39
C VAL A 299 -18.10 -11.31 -0.86
N LEU A 300 -17.21 -12.03 -1.55
CA LEU A 300 -17.54 -12.86 -2.71
C LEU A 300 -17.58 -14.34 -2.34
N SER A 301 -18.44 -15.12 -3.01
CA SER A 301 -18.28 -16.58 -3.05
C SER A 301 -17.24 -16.91 -4.11
N ALA A 302 -16.18 -17.63 -3.74
CA ALA A 302 -15.09 -18.02 -4.62
C ALA A 302 -14.81 -19.53 -4.54
N SER A 303 -14.22 -20.07 -5.61
CA SER A 303 -13.83 -21.48 -5.68
C SER A 303 -12.61 -21.67 -6.56
N MET A 304 -11.97 -22.82 -6.37
CA MET A 304 -10.91 -23.30 -7.23
C MET A 304 -11.53 -24.09 -8.40
N CYS A 305 -11.14 -23.76 -9.63
CA CYS A 305 -11.74 -24.32 -10.82
C CYS A 305 -10.68 -24.76 -11.84
N GLN A 306 -11.16 -25.42 -12.90
CA GLN A 306 -10.39 -26.00 -13.99
C GLN A 306 -9.46 -27.15 -13.56
N GLU A 307 -8.82 -27.77 -14.57
CA GLU A 307 -7.85 -28.84 -14.38
C GLU A 307 -6.71 -28.37 -13.45
N ASN A 308 -6.32 -29.23 -12.51
CA ASN A 308 -5.29 -28.98 -11.50
C ASN A 308 -5.59 -27.79 -10.56
N ARG A 309 -6.86 -27.39 -10.42
CA ARG A 309 -7.27 -26.29 -9.51
C ARG A 309 -6.50 -25.00 -9.80
N LYS A 310 -6.25 -24.72 -11.08
CA LYS A 310 -5.34 -23.64 -11.52
C LYS A 310 -6.01 -22.28 -11.64
N ALA A 311 -7.32 -22.19 -11.45
CA ALA A 311 -8.10 -20.97 -11.65
C ALA A 311 -8.87 -20.61 -10.38
N LEU A 312 -8.58 -19.45 -9.80
CA LEU A 312 -9.42 -18.83 -8.78
C LEU A 312 -10.51 -18.01 -9.47
N MET A 313 -11.77 -18.30 -9.16
CA MET A 313 -12.95 -17.72 -9.80
C MET A 313 -14.01 -17.38 -8.76
N SER A 314 -14.88 -16.41 -9.04
CA SER A 314 -16.08 -16.17 -8.23
C SER A 314 -17.27 -17.00 -8.71
N ASN A 315 -18.27 -17.14 -7.84
CA ASN A 315 -19.60 -17.64 -8.16
C ASN A 315 -20.65 -16.57 -7.77
N PRO A 316 -21.33 -15.91 -8.73
CA PRO A 316 -21.22 -16.06 -10.18
C PRO A 316 -19.85 -15.67 -10.75
N ASN A 317 -19.46 -16.29 -11.86
CA ASN A 317 -18.16 -16.07 -12.53
C ASN A 317 -18.10 -14.78 -13.36
N THR A 318 -18.63 -13.71 -12.79
CA THR A 318 -18.61 -12.35 -13.33
C THR A 318 -18.24 -11.34 -12.24
N VAL A 319 -18.42 -11.67 -10.96
CA VAL A 319 -18.25 -10.70 -9.87
C VAL A 319 -16.77 -10.36 -9.66
N LEU A 320 -15.89 -11.36 -9.67
CA LEU A 320 -14.45 -11.14 -9.59
C LEU A 320 -13.94 -10.34 -10.80
N GLY A 321 -14.44 -10.62 -12.00
CA GLY A 321 -14.04 -9.91 -13.20
C GLY A 321 -14.56 -8.48 -13.26
N LYS A 322 -15.79 -8.23 -12.82
CA LYS A 322 -16.33 -6.88 -12.66
C LYS A 322 -15.43 -6.07 -11.72
N TRP A 323 -15.10 -6.64 -10.55
CA TRP A 323 -14.22 -5.99 -9.59
C TRP A 323 -12.85 -5.66 -10.18
N ILE A 324 -12.16 -6.64 -10.79
CA ILE A 324 -10.82 -6.42 -11.33
C ILE A 324 -10.86 -5.48 -12.55
N LEU A 325 -11.63 -5.82 -13.59
CA LEU A 325 -11.57 -5.15 -14.89
C LEU A 325 -12.29 -3.80 -14.86
N ARG A 326 -13.48 -3.74 -14.26
CA ARG A 326 -14.35 -2.56 -14.33
C ARG A 326 -14.09 -1.63 -13.17
N ASP A 327 -14.22 -2.14 -11.96
CA ASP A 327 -14.19 -1.30 -10.77
C ASP A 327 -12.76 -0.82 -10.49
N VAL A 328 -11.74 -1.70 -10.58
CA VAL A 328 -10.35 -1.35 -10.24
C VAL A 328 -9.51 -0.91 -11.44
N MET A 329 -9.49 -1.68 -12.54
CA MET A 329 -8.72 -1.31 -13.73
C MET A 329 -9.40 -0.22 -14.57
N ASN A 330 -10.69 0.03 -14.37
CA ASN A 330 -11.47 1.02 -15.13
C ASN A 330 -11.41 0.80 -16.66
N LEU A 331 -11.50 -0.46 -17.10
CA LEU A 331 -11.53 -0.84 -18.51
C LEU A 331 -12.96 -0.87 -19.03
N GLY A 332 -13.17 -0.36 -20.25
CA GLY A 332 -14.44 -0.49 -20.96
C GLY A 332 -14.73 -1.94 -21.37
N GLU A 333 -16.01 -2.30 -21.55
CA GLU A 333 -16.36 -3.60 -22.12
C GLU A 333 -15.69 -3.79 -23.49
N GLY A 334 -14.99 -4.93 -23.68
CA GLY A 334 -14.22 -5.20 -24.90
C GLY A 334 -12.80 -4.63 -24.91
N GLU A 335 -12.40 -3.84 -23.92
CA GLU A 335 -11.02 -3.36 -23.75
C GLU A 335 -10.14 -4.43 -23.08
N LEU A 336 -8.98 -4.72 -23.68
CA LEU A 336 -8.06 -5.73 -23.15
C LEU A 336 -7.32 -5.22 -21.91
N ALA A 337 -7.27 -6.07 -20.89
CA ALA A 337 -6.31 -5.90 -19.80
C ALA A 337 -4.89 -6.14 -20.35
N THR A 338 -3.99 -5.18 -20.15
CA THR A 338 -2.58 -5.27 -20.57
C THR A 338 -1.66 -5.20 -19.36
N TYR A 339 -0.42 -5.69 -19.53
CA TYR A 339 0.59 -5.56 -18.47
C TYR A 339 0.99 -4.11 -18.25
N GLU A 340 1.04 -3.29 -19.30
CA GLU A 340 1.27 -1.85 -19.19
C GLU A 340 0.21 -1.15 -18.32
N LYS A 341 -1.07 -1.53 -18.45
CA LYS A 341 -2.13 -0.99 -17.59
C LYS A 341 -1.91 -1.36 -16.11
N LEU A 342 -1.55 -2.61 -15.83
CA LEU A 342 -1.18 -3.07 -14.49
C LEU A 342 -0.01 -2.25 -13.91
N GLN A 343 1.06 -2.07 -14.69
CA GLN A 343 2.22 -1.25 -14.27
C GLN A 343 1.84 0.21 -14.00
N THR A 344 1.04 0.81 -14.88
CA THR A 344 0.57 2.20 -14.72
C THR A 344 -0.18 2.37 -13.40
N MET A 345 -0.97 1.36 -13.01
CA MET A 345 -1.69 1.30 -11.74
C MET A 345 -0.78 1.02 -10.52
N GLY A 346 0.46 0.58 -10.73
CA GLY A 346 1.41 0.23 -9.68
C GLY A 346 1.24 -1.17 -9.08
N VAL A 347 0.43 -2.04 -9.70
CA VAL A 347 0.10 -3.38 -9.19
C VAL A 347 0.21 -4.42 -10.31
N ASP A 348 0.74 -5.61 -10.04
CA ASP A 348 0.82 -6.70 -11.05
C ASP A 348 0.38 -8.08 -10.53
N SER A 349 0.03 -8.16 -9.25
CA SER A 349 -0.31 -9.40 -8.58
C SER A 349 -1.40 -9.14 -7.55
N VAL A 350 -1.93 -10.22 -6.98
CA VAL A 350 -2.79 -10.17 -5.79
C VAL A 350 -2.13 -10.97 -4.68
N VAL A 351 -2.36 -10.56 -3.44
CA VAL A 351 -2.08 -11.37 -2.25
C VAL A 351 -3.39 -11.96 -1.75
N VAL A 352 -3.37 -13.25 -1.41
CA VAL A 352 -4.49 -13.93 -0.75
C VAL A 352 -4.03 -14.34 0.64
N TYR A 353 -4.79 -13.94 1.67
CA TYR A 353 -4.57 -14.32 3.06
C TYR A 353 -5.57 -15.40 3.46
N LYS A 354 -5.10 -16.42 4.17
CA LYS A 354 -5.98 -17.41 4.80
C LYS A 354 -6.34 -16.92 6.20
N VAL A 355 -7.63 -16.62 6.43
CA VAL A 355 -8.14 -16.26 7.76
C VAL A 355 -8.44 -17.54 8.53
N ASP A 356 -9.19 -18.44 7.90
CA ASP A 356 -9.51 -19.79 8.40
C ASP A 356 -9.81 -20.74 7.22
N SER A 357 -10.54 -21.84 7.44
CA SER A 357 -10.87 -22.80 6.38
C SER A 357 -11.91 -22.29 5.38
N GLU A 358 -12.76 -21.34 5.77
CA GLU A 358 -13.89 -20.85 4.98
C GLU A 358 -13.70 -19.40 4.54
N ASN A 359 -12.80 -18.64 5.18
CA ASN A 359 -12.62 -17.21 4.95
C ASN A 359 -11.20 -16.88 4.48
N TYR A 360 -11.14 -16.12 3.40
CA TYR A 360 -9.92 -15.59 2.79
C TYR A 360 -10.09 -14.11 2.51
N ASP A 361 -9.00 -13.37 2.62
CA ASP A 361 -8.94 -11.97 2.19
C ASP A 361 -8.08 -11.88 0.92
N ILE A 362 -8.41 -10.97 0.01
CA ILE A 362 -7.62 -10.68 -1.18
C ILE A 362 -7.33 -9.19 -1.27
N ASP A 363 -6.11 -8.84 -1.70
CA ASP A 363 -5.75 -7.46 -2.03
C ASP A 363 -4.83 -7.43 -3.25
N PHE A 364 -4.78 -6.29 -3.94
CA PHE A 364 -3.79 -6.04 -4.98
C PHE A 364 -2.41 -5.85 -4.35
N ALA A 365 -1.40 -6.37 -5.04
CA ALA A 365 -0.03 -6.34 -4.59
C ALA A 365 0.83 -5.48 -5.53
N PRO A 366 1.78 -4.70 -4.97
CA PRO A 366 2.70 -3.90 -5.75
C PRO A 366 3.46 -4.70 -6.81
N VAL A 367 3.81 -4.04 -7.90
CA VAL A 367 4.66 -4.63 -8.95
C VAL A 367 5.91 -5.28 -8.33
N GLY A 368 6.19 -6.53 -8.70
CA GLY A 368 7.34 -7.27 -8.19
C GLY A 368 7.10 -8.07 -6.90
N SER A 369 5.93 -7.96 -6.27
CA SER A 369 5.62 -8.70 -5.04
C SER A 369 5.61 -10.21 -5.26
N TYR A 370 5.04 -10.65 -6.39
CA TYR A 370 5.02 -12.07 -6.74
C TYR A 370 6.43 -12.62 -6.99
N GLU A 371 7.31 -11.89 -7.70
CA GLU A 371 8.70 -12.31 -7.90
C GLU A 371 9.45 -12.46 -6.58
N LYS A 372 9.34 -11.46 -5.70
CA LYS A 372 9.98 -11.52 -4.39
C LYS A 372 9.51 -12.73 -3.59
N PHE A 373 8.19 -12.98 -3.57
CA PHE A 373 7.60 -14.14 -2.91
C PHE A 373 8.10 -15.47 -3.52
N LEU A 374 8.20 -15.54 -4.84
CA LEU A 374 8.72 -16.71 -5.55
C LEU A 374 10.20 -16.95 -5.21
N GLU A 375 11.03 -15.91 -5.19
CA GLU A 375 12.45 -15.99 -4.83
C GLU A 375 12.66 -16.44 -3.39
N GLU A 376 11.96 -15.82 -2.43
CA GLU A 376 11.99 -16.21 -1.01
C GLU A 376 11.60 -17.68 -0.80
N ASN A 377 10.69 -18.19 -1.64
CA ASN A 377 10.24 -19.58 -1.59
C ASN A 377 11.04 -20.53 -2.51
N ASN A 378 12.00 -20.04 -3.29
CA ASN A 378 12.89 -20.89 -4.08
C ASN A 378 14.32 -20.94 -3.51
N LYS A 379 14.66 -20.11 -2.52
CA LYS A 379 15.91 -20.24 -1.78
C LYS A 379 15.95 -21.61 -1.06
N PRO A 380 17.07 -22.34 -1.12
CA PRO A 380 17.29 -23.46 -0.22
C PRO A 380 17.18 -22.95 1.23
N THR A 381 16.51 -23.70 2.10
CA THR A 381 16.53 -23.43 3.53
C THR A 381 17.95 -23.69 4.03
N GLU A 382 18.79 -22.65 4.08
CA GLU A 382 20.04 -22.70 4.84
C GLU A 382 19.70 -22.49 6.32
N GLY A 383 20.05 -23.46 7.17
CA GLY A 383 19.98 -23.33 8.63
C GLY A 383 18.82 -24.07 9.32
N ALA A 384 18.69 -25.37 9.09
CA ALA A 384 18.38 -26.29 10.17
C ALA A 384 19.65 -27.10 10.42
N GLU A 385 20.62 -26.48 11.12
CA GLU A 385 21.73 -27.26 11.68
C GLU A 385 21.14 -28.18 12.74
N ASP A 386 21.35 -29.46 12.51
CA ASP A 386 21.17 -30.54 13.45
C ASP A 386 21.86 -30.19 14.78
N TYR A 387 21.08 -29.84 15.80
CA TYR A 387 21.49 -30.13 17.17
C TYR A 387 21.34 -31.64 17.36
N LEU A 388 22.36 -32.38 16.90
CA LEU A 388 22.61 -33.71 17.40
C LEU A 388 23.21 -33.54 18.80
N ASP A 389 22.43 -33.95 19.79
CA ASP A 389 22.87 -34.17 21.16
C ASP A 389 24.09 -35.10 21.16
N GLU A 390 25.27 -34.56 21.47
CA GLU A 390 26.35 -35.32 22.08
C GLU A 390 26.08 -35.43 23.58
N GLU A 391 25.31 -36.44 23.98
CA GLU A 391 25.43 -37.05 25.31
C GLU A 391 25.38 -38.57 25.17
N GLY A 392 26.54 -39.22 25.34
CA GLY A 392 26.63 -40.68 25.32
C GLY A 392 28.06 -41.23 25.37
N GLU A 393 28.80 -40.89 26.43
CA GLU A 393 29.61 -41.78 27.32
C GLU A 393 30.73 -41.03 28.06
#